data_AF-A0A975T2J5-F1
#
_entry.id   AF-A0A975T2J5-F1
#
_cell.length_a   1.000
_cell.length_b   1.000
_cell.length_c   1.000
_cell.angle_alpha   90.00
_cell.angle_beta   90.00
_cell.angle_gamma   90.00
#
_symmetry.space_group_name_H-M   'P 1'
#
loop_
_entity.id
_entity.type
_entity.pdbx_description
1 polymer ?
#
loop_
_entity_poly.entity_id
_entity_poly.type
_entity_poly.pdbx_seq_one_letter_code
_entity_poly.pdbx_strand_id
1 'polypeptide(L)'
;MSDPSPYIILDAAGWRVTNVDGDPTNGKIRYGKDDWELRVNWRPDRWFDGYLASRRHISPATAVTLVGEPTEMWAYHRRDHTVIGPVHGETFLEVRGEGMERAAFVELLDQLRRVHTGAFDARLPADVVRPHQAAATVTLLLSGVETPDGFDATTIAVPPYQQPYHFAAHVTGSVGCAWIDQYGAARASGDHAAQRQAVAAMSGSRRWPVLRGIQHAGDWSEEFWCVADDMAADKPPGDLHGRICPGAAHGTPT
;
A
#
# COMPACT_ATOMS: atom_id res chain seq x y z
N MET A 1 -28.40 -0.71 -13.10
CA MET A 1 -27.64 0.52 -12.80
C MET A 1 -26.21 0.09 -12.56
N SER A 2 -25.28 0.57 -13.38
CA SER A 2 -23.86 0.25 -13.22
C SER A 2 -23.34 0.89 -11.94
N ASP A 3 -22.79 0.08 -11.05
CA ASP A 3 -21.99 0.52 -9.92
C ASP A 3 -20.93 1.51 -10.42
N PRO A 4 -20.83 2.75 -9.88
CA PRO A 4 -19.84 3.73 -10.33
C PRO A 4 -18.45 3.26 -9.93
N SER A 5 -17.88 2.38 -10.76
CA SER A 5 -16.61 1.76 -10.47
C SER A 5 -15.52 2.84 -10.32
N PRO A 6 -14.72 2.79 -9.24
CA PRO A 6 -13.64 3.75 -9.00
C PRO A 6 -12.47 3.54 -9.98
N TYR A 7 -12.44 2.38 -10.66
CA TYR A 7 -11.26 1.95 -11.40
C TYR A 7 -11.14 2.62 -12.77
N ILE A 8 -9.93 3.15 -12.99
CA ILE A 8 -9.50 3.71 -14.26
C ILE A 8 -8.29 2.92 -14.76
N ILE A 9 -8.31 2.56 -16.04
CA ILE A 9 -7.14 1.99 -16.72
C ILE A 9 -6.58 2.95 -17.76
N LEU A 10 -5.27 2.87 -17.98
CA LEU A 10 -4.58 3.50 -19.10
C LEU A 10 -4.48 2.51 -20.27
N ASP A 11 -4.98 2.90 -21.44
CA ASP A 11 -4.89 2.09 -22.66
C ASP A 11 -3.91 2.73 -23.66
N ALA A 12 -2.65 2.83 -23.24
CA ALA A 12 -1.59 3.50 -23.99
C ALA A 12 -0.42 2.56 -24.27
N ALA A 13 0.06 2.54 -25.52
CA ALA A 13 1.15 1.67 -25.94
C ALA A 13 2.48 2.02 -25.23
N GLY A 14 3.17 0.97 -24.77
CA GLY A 14 4.46 1.07 -24.07
C GLY A 14 4.37 1.41 -22.59
N TRP A 15 3.17 1.61 -22.04
CA TRP A 15 2.97 1.79 -20.60
C TRP A 15 2.73 0.45 -19.92
N ARG A 16 3.28 0.30 -18.71
CA ARG A 16 3.05 -0.87 -17.86
C ARG A 16 2.66 -0.44 -16.45
N VAL A 17 1.83 -1.23 -15.79
CA VAL A 17 1.57 -1.07 -14.35
C VAL A 17 2.87 -1.35 -13.60
N THR A 18 3.29 -0.41 -12.76
CA THR A 18 4.48 -0.55 -11.90
C THR A 18 4.12 -0.67 -10.43
N ASN A 19 2.95 -0.19 -10.03
CA ASN A 19 2.42 -0.39 -8.68
C ASN A 19 0.88 -0.32 -8.70
N VAL A 20 0.25 -1.06 -7.79
CA VAL A 20 -1.18 -0.94 -7.49
C VAL A 20 -1.37 -1.26 -6.00
N ASP A 21 -2.16 -0.42 -5.32
CA ASP A 21 -2.54 -0.63 -3.93
C ASP A 21 -3.87 0.03 -3.59
N GLY A 22 -4.57 -0.51 -2.59
CA GLY A 22 -5.76 0.08 -2.00
C GLY A 22 -7.06 -0.62 -2.38
N ASP A 23 -8.14 -0.17 -1.75
CA ASP A 23 -9.50 -0.74 -1.81
C ASP A 23 -10.44 0.05 -2.71
N PRO A 24 -11.67 -0.42 -2.99
CA PRO A 24 -12.60 0.30 -3.87
C PRO A 24 -12.89 1.76 -3.45
N THR A 25 -12.66 2.14 -2.20
CA THR A 25 -12.93 3.48 -1.67
C THR A 25 -11.68 4.37 -1.63
N ASN A 26 -10.48 3.78 -1.59
CA ASN A 26 -9.22 4.50 -1.54
C ASN A 26 -8.06 3.66 -2.07
N GLY A 27 -7.43 4.12 -3.14
CA GLY A 27 -6.29 3.40 -3.72
C GLY A 27 -5.64 4.14 -4.87
N LYS A 28 -4.64 3.48 -5.46
CA LYS A 28 -3.89 4.01 -6.58
C LYS A 28 -3.39 2.92 -7.50
N ILE A 29 -3.18 3.31 -8.75
CA ILE A 29 -2.43 2.57 -9.74
C ILE A 29 -1.39 3.49 -10.37
N ARG A 30 -0.18 2.96 -10.54
CA ARG A 30 0.95 3.65 -11.15
C ARG A 30 1.34 2.93 -12.43
N TYR A 31 1.55 3.72 -13.47
CA TYR A 31 2.07 3.28 -14.75
C TYR A 31 3.43 3.92 -14.98
N GLY A 32 4.34 3.18 -15.64
CA GLY A 32 5.63 3.69 -16.06
C GLY A 32 5.91 3.42 -17.53
N LYS A 33 6.62 4.34 -18.18
CA LYS A 33 7.16 4.23 -19.53
C LYS A 33 8.45 5.06 -19.62
N ASP A 34 9.60 4.41 -19.80
CA ASP A 34 10.90 5.07 -19.76
C ASP A 34 11.07 5.93 -18.49
N ASP A 35 11.36 7.24 -18.62
CA ASP A 35 11.47 8.20 -17.52
C ASP A 35 10.12 8.84 -17.13
N TRP A 36 9.00 8.35 -17.67
CA TRP A 36 7.66 8.91 -17.44
C TRP A 36 6.87 8.06 -16.46
N GLU A 37 6.17 8.72 -15.55
CA GLU A 37 5.25 8.10 -14.61
C GLU A 37 3.86 8.71 -14.77
N LEU A 38 2.82 7.88 -14.71
CA LEU A 38 1.43 8.30 -14.55
C LEU A 38 0.86 7.61 -13.32
N ARG A 39 0.32 8.39 -12.38
CA ARG A 39 -0.36 7.89 -11.19
C ARG A 39 -1.82 8.26 -11.26
N VAL A 40 -2.69 7.28 -11.07
CA VAL A 40 -4.13 7.49 -10.90
C VAL A 40 -4.49 7.06 -9.50
N ASN A 41 -5.02 7.98 -8.71
CA ASN A 41 -5.52 7.72 -7.37
C ASN A 41 -7.04 7.86 -7.41
N TRP A 42 -7.76 6.93 -6.80
CA TRP A 42 -9.15 7.13 -6.42
C TRP A 42 -9.19 7.34 -4.91
N ARG A 43 -9.90 8.37 -4.48
CA ARG A 43 -9.86 8.86 -3.10
C ARG A 43 -11.27 9.10 -2.57
N PRO A 44 -11.51 8.94 -1.26
CA PRO A 44 -12.78 9.28 -0.63
C PRO A 44 -13.21 10.73 -0.93
N ASP A 45 -14.47 10.92 -1.29
CA ASP A 45 -15.10 12.21 -1.59
C ASP A 45 -14.91 13.27 -0.49
N ARG A 46 -14.91 12.86 0.79
CA ARG A 46 -14.66 13.74 1.95
C ARG A 46 -13.33 14.49 1.90
N TRP A 47 -12.40 14.08 1.05
CA TRP A 47 -11.11 14.76 0.86
C TRP A 47 -11.10 15.71 -0.35
N PHE A 48 -12.15 15.73 -1.17
CA PHE A 48 -12.20 16.45 -2.44
C PHE A 48 -11.88 17.94 -2.28
N ASP A 49 -12.63 18.65 -1.43
CA ASP A 49 -12.47 20.10 -1.24
C ASP A 49 -11.06 20.47 -0.74
N GLY A 50 -10.52 19.67 0.19
CA GLY A 50 -9.17 19.87 0.73
C GLY A 50 -8.09 19.67 -0.34
N TYR A 51 -8.25 18.65 -1.19
CA TYR A 51 -7.36 18.43 -2.31
C TYR A 51 -7.45 19.59 -3.31
N LEU A 52 -8.66 19.95 -3.74
CA LEU A 52 -8.87 21.03 -4.71
C LEU A 52 -8.30 22.37 -4.21
N ALA A 53 -8.55 22.72 -2.95
CA ALA A 53 -7.96 23.91 -2.33
C ALA A 53 -6.42 23.87 -2.37
N SER A 54 -5.83 22.73 -1.99
CA SER A 54 -4.37 22.54 -2.04
C SER A 54 -3.80 22.74 -3.46
N ARG A 55 -4.50 22.33 -4.52
CA ARG A 55 -3.98 22.45 -5.90
C ARG A 55 -4.08 23.87 -6.43
N ARG A 56 -5.14 24.60 -6.06
CA ARG A 56 -5.32 26.02 -6.41
C ARG A 56 -4.21 26.93 -5.89
N HIS A 57 -3.47 26.52 -4.86
CA HIS A 57 -2.32 27.26 -4.35
C HIS A 57 -1.01 26.99 -5.11
N ILE A 58 -0.96 26.01 -6.01
CA ILE A 58 0.27 25.60 -6.71
C ILE A 58 0.50 26.45 -7.96
N SER A 59 -0.51 26.54 -8.82
CA SER A 59 -0.47 27.28 -10.09
C SER A 59 -1.87 27.76 -10.47
N PRO A 60 -1.99 28.68 -11.43
CA PRO A 60 -3.27 28.89 -12.11
C PRO A 60 -3.79 27.57 -12.70
N ALA A 61 -5.09 27.34 -12.57
CA ALA A 61 -5.75 26.20 -13.18
C ALA A 61 -5.81 26.36 -14.70
N THR A 62 -5.74 25.25 -15.43
CA THR A 62 -6.06 25.19 -16.85
C THR A 62 -7.15 24.17 -17.12
N ALA A 63 -8.14 24.53 -17.94
CA ALA A 63 -9.20 23.61 -18.32
C ALA A 63 -8.65 22.43 -19.15
N VAL A 64 -9.06 21.22 -18.79
CA VAL A 64 -8.78 19.97 -19.50
C VAL A 64 -10.00 19.03 -19.38
N THR A 65 -9.93 17.85 -19.97
CA THR A 65 -10.94 16.80 -19.84
C THR A 65 -10.31 15.57 -19.19
N LEU A 66 -11.04 14.91 -18.29
CA LEU A 66 -10.66 13.64 -17.69
C LEU A 66 -11.84 12.68 -17.82
N VAL A 67 -11.63 11.57 -18.54
CA VAL A 67 -12.66 10.52 -18.75
C VAL A 67 -13.99 11.11 -19.27
N GLY A 68 -13.90 12.06 -20.21
CA GLY A 68 -15.05 12.71 -20.84
C GLY A 68 -15.66 13.87 -20.07
N GLU A 69 -15.14 14.22 -18.89
CA GLU A 69 -15.69 15.30 -18.06
C GLU A 69 -14.75 16.50 -17.97
N PRO A 70 -15.28 17.74 -18.09
CA PRO A 70 -14.49 18.95 -17.87
C PRO A 70 -13.92 19.00 -16.45
N THR A 71 -12.65 19.36 -16.35
CA THR A 71 -11.94 19.51 -15.07
C THR A 71 -10.79 20.52 -15.18
N GLU A 72 -10.12 20.75 -14.06
CA GLU A 72 -9.00 21.66 -13.90
C GLU A 72 -7.69 20.86 -13.75
N MET A 73 -6.64 21.37 -14.40
CA MET A 73 -5.27 20.89 -14.30
C MET A 73 -4.38 21.95 -13.64
N TRP A 74 -3.43 21.49 -12.83
CA TRP A 74 -2.39 22.32 -12.21
C TRP A 74 -1.01 21.77 -12.55
N ALA A 75 0.01 22.63 -12.52
CA ALA A 75 1.39 22.26 -12.80
C ALA A 75 2.27 22.56 -11.59
N TYR A 76 2.96 21.54 -11.06
CA TYR A 76 3.99 21.73 -10.04
C TYR A 76 5.25 22.34 -10.66
N HIS A 77 5.58 21.91 -11.87
CA HIS A 77 6.58 22.52 -12.75
C HIS A 77 6.32 22.08 -14.20
N ARG A 78 7.22 22.43 -15.13
CA ARG A 78 7.06 22.19 -16.58
C ARG A 78 6.79 20.72 -16.97
N ARG A 79 7.23 19.76 -16.16
CA ARG A 79 7.19 18.31 -16.43
C ARG A 79 6.44 17.52 -15.35
N ASP A 80 5.56 18.19 -14.61
CA ASP A 80 4.81 17.60 -13.50
C ASP A 80 3.45 18.28 -13.38
N HIS A 81 2.42 17.50 -13.67
CA HIS A 81 1.05 17.98 -13.86
C HIS A 81 0.07 17.10 -13.10
N THR A 82 -0.96 17.71 -12.53
CA THR A 82 -2.02 17.00 -11.82
C THR A 82 -3.40 17.48 -12.24
N VAL A 83 -4.37 16.56 -12.24
CA VAL A 83 -5.79 16.80 -12.51
C VAL A 83 -6.60 16.18 -11.39
N ILE A 84 -7.63 16.89 -10.94
CA ILE A 84 -8.59 16.39 -9.95
C ILE A 84 -9.96 16.31 -10.63
N GLY A 85 -10.40 15.08 -10.95
CA GLY A 85 -11.72 14.85 -11.54
C GLY A 85 -12.86 15.11 -10.56
N PRO A 86 -14.10 15.30 -11.06
CA PRO A 86 -15.27 15.44 -10.19
C PRO A 86 -15.51 14.19 -9.33
N VAL A 87 -16.32 14.37 -8.28
CA VAL A 87 -16.75 13.28 -7.41
C VAL A 87 -17.75 12.38 -8.14
N HIS A 88 -17.52 11.07 -8.09
CA HIS A 88 -18.42 10.02 -8.57
C HIS A 88 -18.71 9.02 -7.46
N GLY A 89 -19.96 8.96 -7.01
CA GLY A 89 -20.32 8.15 -5.85
C GLY A 89 -19.55 8.63 -4.62
N GLU A 90 -18.81 7.73 -3.98
CA GLU A 90 -18.04 7.99 -2.77
C GLU A 90 -16.56 8.35 -3.05
N THR A 91 -16.17 8.50 -4.32
CA THR A 91 -14.76 8.73 -4.68
C THR A 91 -14.58 9.85 -5.70
N PHE A 92 -13.39 10.44 -5.73
CA PHE A 92 -12.91 11.29 -6.82
C PHE A 92 -11.55 10.82 -7.33
N LEU A 93 -11.17 11.26 -8.52
CA LEU A 93 -9.90 10.90 -9.14
C LEU A 93 -8.87 12.00 -8.98
N GLU A 94 -7.63 11.62 -8.67
CA GLU A 94 -6.45 12.45 -8.85
C GLU A 94 -5.49 11.75 -9.80
N VAL A 95 -5.25 12.36 -10.96
CA VAL A 95 -4.29 11.87 -11.97
C VAL A 95 -3.08 12.79 -11.98
N ARG A 96 -1.89 12.24 -11.78
CA ARG A 96 -0.62 12.98 -11.85
C ARG A 96 0.32 12.36 -12.86
N GLY A 97 0.87 13.18 -13.75
CA GLY A 97 1.91 12.79 -14.69
C GLY A 97 3.23 13.45 -14.32
N GLU A 98 4.29 12.65 -14.19
CA GLU A 98 5.64 13.11 -13.88
C GLU A 98 6.60 12.76 -15.03
N GLY A 99 7.56 13.64 -15.31
CA GLY A 99 8.59 13.42 -16.33
C GLY A 99 8.17 13.82 -17.76
N MET A 100 6.96 14.32 -17.99
CA MET A 100 6.44 14.62 -19.33
C MET A 100 5.96 16.06 -19.46
N GLU A 101 6.06 16.64 -20.66
CA GLU A 101 5.52 17.97 -20.94
C GLU A 101 3.99 17.96 -20.91
N ARG A 102 3.41 19.13 -20.65
CA ARG A 102 1.95 19.34 -20.59
C ARG A 102 1.18 18.69 -21.74
N ALA A 103 1.62 18.87 -22.98
CA ALA A 103 0.91 18.34 -24.15
C ALA A 103 0.83 16.81 -24.12
N ALA A 104 1.92 16.14 -23.76
CA ALA A 104 1.96 14.68 -23.63
C ALA A 104 1.10 14.19 -22.45
N PHE A 105 1.10 14.93 -21.33
CA PHE A 105 0.23 14.60 -20.21
C PHE A 105 -1.26 14.69 -20.59
N VAL A 106 -1.67 15.76 -21.28
CA VAL A 106 -3.06 15.93 -21.75
C VAL A 106 -3.46 14.81 -22.71
N GLU A 107 -2.58 14.41 -23.64
CA GLU A 107 -2.83 13.29 -24.57
C GLU A 107 -3.02 11.94 -23.83
N LEU A 108 -2.39 11.74 -22.68
CA LEU A 108 -2.61 10.53 -21.86
C LEU A 108 -3.96 10.55 -21.15
N LEU A 109 -4.49 11.72 -20.78
CA LEU A 109 -5.80 11.81 -20.13
C LEU A 109 -6.91 11.27 -21.04
N ASP A 110 -6.78 11.48 -22.36
CA ASP A 110 -7.70 10.96 -23.38
C ASP A 110 -7.63 9.43 -23.54
N GLN A 111 -6.56 8.80 -23.03
CA GLN A 111 -6.34 7.35 -23.06
C GLN A 111 -6.77 6.66 -21.76
N LEU A 112 -7.28 7.42 -20.78
CA LEU A 112 -7.82 6.88 -19.54
C LEU A 112 -9.29 6.50 -19.70
N ARG A 113 -9.64 5.30 -19.23
CA ARG A 113 -11.01 4.76 -19.32
C ARG A 113 -11.48 4.21 -17.99
N ARG A 114 -12.70 4.57 -17.60
CA ARG A 114 -13.40 3.94 -16.47
C ARG A 114 -13.81 2.52 -16.85
N VAL A 115 -13.56 1.58 -15.95
CA VAL A 115 -13.83 0.15 -16.16
C VAL A 115 -14.43 -0.48 -14.92
N HIS A 116 -15.15 -1.59 -15.08
CA HIS A 116 -15.60 -2.39 -13.95
C HIS A 116 -14.47 -3.26 -13.38
N THR A 117 -14.65 -3.79 -12.17
CA THR A 117 -13.65 -4.60 -11.44
C THR A 117 -13.04 -5.72 -12.28
N GLY A 118 -13.84 -6.55 -12.96
CA GLY A 118 -13.30 -7.64 -13.78
C GLY A 118 -12.37 -7.19 -14.93
N ALA A 119 -12.61 -6.00 -15.52
CA ALA A 119 -11.76 -5.45 -16.57
C ALA A 119 -10.50 -4.78 -15.98
N PHE A 120 -10.59 -4.24 -14.76
CA PHE A 120 -9.43 -3.80 -14.00
C PHE A 120 -8.51 -4.99 -13.66
N ASP A 121 -9.06 -6.06 -13.09
CA ASP A 121 -8.33 -7.30 -12.73
C ASP A 121 -7.57 -7.92 -13.92
N ALA A 122 -8.20 -7.89 -15.09
CA ALA A 122 -7.63 -8.40 -16.33
C ALA A 122 -6.46 -7.57 -16.88
N ARG A 123 -6.29 -6.33 -16.42
CA ARG A 123 -5.19 -5.44 -16.82
C ARG A 123 -4.05 -5.41 -15.81
N LEU A 124 -4.26 -5.90 -14.60
CA LEU A 124 -3.22 -5.97 -13.59
C LEU A 124 -2.20 -7.07 -13.92
N PRO A 125 -0.91 -6.84 -13.59
CA PRO A 125 0.11 -7.88 -13.64
C PRO A 125 -0.32 -9.17 -12.92
N ALA A 126 0.18 -10.31 -13.38
CA ALA A 126 -0.24 -11.62 -12.87
C ALA A 126 0.15 -11.84 -11.40
N ASP A 127 1.22 -11.21 -10.96
CA ASP A 127 1.80 -11.28 -9.62
C ASP A 127 1.08 -10.38 -8.60
N VAL A 128 0.22 -9.46 -9.03
CA VAL A 128 -0.63 -8.70 -8.09
C VAL A 128 -1.61 -9.66 -7.40
N VAL A 129 -1.58 -9.64 -6.06
CA VAL A 129 -2.51 -10.39 -5.21
C VAL A 129 -3.88 -9.73 -5.25
N ARG A 130 -4.86 -10.42 -5.84
CA ARG A 130 -6.24 -9.94 -5.96
C ARG A 130 -7.05 -10.28 -4.71
N PRO A 131 -8.19 -9.60 -4.46
CA PRO A 131 -9.03 -9.86 -3.28
C PRO A 131 -9.39 -11.34 -3.10
N HIS A 132 -9.78 -12.02 -4.17
CA HIS A 132 -10.16 -13.44 -4.13
C HIS A 132 -8.99 -14.40 -3.88
N GLN A 133 -7.74 -13.93 -4.03
CA GLN A 133 -6.52 -14.71 -3.82
C GLN A 133 -5.94 -14.49 -2.41
N ALA A 134 -6.37 -13.44 -1.70
CA ALA A 134 -5.77 -12.97 -0.47
C ALA A 134 -5.66 -14.06 0.59
N ALA A 135 -6.77 -14.71 0.95
CA ALA A 135 -6.79 -15.73 2.01
C ALA A 135 -5.84 -16.91 1.72
N ALA A 136 -5.86 -17.44 0.51
CA ALA A 136 -4.96 -18.53 0.11
C ALA A 136 -3.48 -18.08 0.10
N THR A 137 -3.22 -16.83 -0.28
CA THR A 137 -1.87 -16.25 -0.28
C THR A 137 -1.35 -16.05 1.15
N VAL A 138 -2.21 -15.62 2.09
CA VAL A 138 -1.86 -15.56 3.53
C VAL A 138 -1.44 -16.94 4.03
N THR A 139 -2.26 -17.97 3.79
CA THR A 139 -1.94 -19.35 4.20
C THR A 139 -0.60 -19.82 3.63
N LEU A 140 -0.34 -19.52 2.36
CA LEU A 140 0.92 -19.88 1.71
C LEU A 140 2.11 -19.18 2.36
N LEU A 141 2.01 -17.87 2.61
CA LEU A 141 3.10 -17.07 3.17
C LEU A 141 3.42 -17.42 4.63
N LEU A 142 2.42 -17.89 5.38
CA LEU A 142 2.61 -18.35 6.75
C LEU A 142 3.16 -19.79 6.85
N SER A 143 3.33 -20.49 5.72
CA SER A 143 3.97 -21.80 5.71
C SER A 143 5.42 -21.71 6.18
N GLY A 144 5.73 -22.33 7.33
CA GLY A 144 7.05 -22.27 7.94
C GLY A 144 7.35 -20.98 8.72
N VAL A 145 6.30 -20.22 9.07
CA VAL A 145 6.37 -19.08 9.99
C VAL A 145 5.89 -19.52 11.37
N GLU A 146 6.67 -19.23 12.41
CA GLU A 146 6.26 -19.45 13.80
C GLU A 146 5.30 -18.32 14.21
N THR A 147 4.12 -18.68 14.73
CA THR A 147 3.09 -17.73 15.19
C THR A 147 2.80 -17.91 16.68
N PRO A 148 2.36 -16.87 17.40
CA PRO A 148 1.94 -17.02 18.79
C PRO A 148 0.80 -18.02 18.96
N ASP A 149 0.67 -18.59 20.16
CA ASP A 149 -0.45 -19.46 20.49
C ASP A 149 -1.76 -18.67 20.35
N GLY A 150 -2.75 -19.27 19.67
CA GLY A 150 -4.04 -18.61 19.41
C GLY A 150 -4.00 -17.55 18.30
N PHE A 151 -2.89 -17.38 17.59
CA PHE A 151 -2.84 -16.49 16.42
C PHE A 151 -3.80 -16.97 15.33
N ASP A 152 -4.76 -16.11 14.98
CA ASP A 152 -5.74 -16.39 13.94
C ASP A 152 -5.37 -15.64 12.65
N ALA A 153 -4.84 -16.39 11.67
CA ALA A 153 -4.46 -15.85 10.36
C ALA A 153 -5.64 -15.26 9.57
N THR A 154 -6.88 -15.62 9.90
CA THR A 154 -8.07 -15.06 9.22
C THR A 154 -8.36 -13.62 9.64
N THR A 155 -7.75 -13.15 10.73
CA THR A 155 -7.86 -11.77 11.21
C THR A 155 -6.91 -10.79 10.50
N ILE A 156 -6.00 -11.30 9.65
CA ILE A 156 -5.06 -10.45 8.90
C ILE A 156 -5.84 -9.66 7.83
N ALA A 157 -6.06 -8.38 8.11
CA ALA A 157 -6.75 -7.44 7.23
C ALA A 157 -5.82 -6.88 6.14
N VAL A 158 -5.54 -7.68 5.11
CA VAL A 158 -4.78 -7.23 3.95
C VAL A 158 -5.60 -6.29 3.07
N PRO A 159 -5.08 -5.10 2.72
CA PRO A 159 -5.68 -4.29 1.68
C PRO A 159 -5.76 -5.07 0.36
N PRO A 160 -6.83 -4.91 -0.42
CA PRO A 160 -6.94 -5.54 -1.73
C PRO A 160 -5.91 -4.95 -2.70
N TYR A 161 -5.62 -5.73 -3.75
CA TYR A 161 -4.64 -5.42 -4.81
C TYR A 161 -3.28 -5.02 -4.26
N GLN A 162 -2.43 -5.98 -3.94
CA GLN A 162 -1.06 -5.66 -3.54
C GLN A 162 -0.03 -6.36 -4.38
N GLN A 163 1.09 -5.66 -4.59
CA GLN A 163 2.30 -6.27 -5.09
C GLN A 163 2.81 -7.32 -4.09
N PRO A 164 3.45 -8.41 -4.56
CA PRO A 164 3.91 -9.51 -3.70
C PRO A 164 4.74 -9.06 -2.50
N TYR A 165 5.65 -8.10 -2.71
CA TYR A 165 6.49 -7.54 -1.65
C TYR A 165 5.67 -6.90 -0.52
N HIS A 166 4.73 -6.00 -0.87
CA HIS A 166 3.90 -5.31 0.11
C HIS A 166 2.94 -6.27 0.81
N PHE A 167 2.39 -7.25 0.09
CA PHE A 167 1.52 -8.26 0.66
C PHE A 167 2.26 -9.12 1.69
N ALA A 168 3.47 -9.57 1.34
CA ALA A 168 4.32 -10.34 2.25
C ALA A 168 4.77 -9.51 3.47
N ALA A 169 5.11 -8.24 3.26
CA ALA A 169 5.42 -7.32 4.35
C ALA A 169 4.23 -7.16 5.32
N HIS A 170 3.03 -6.97 4.79
CA HIS A 170 1.82 -6.85 5.60
C HIS A 170 1.55 -8.12 6.43
N VAL A 171 1.59 -9.29 5.81
CA VAL A 171 1.35 -10.59 6.49
C VAL A 171 2.39 -10.82 7.59
N THR A 172 3.67 -10.64 7.29
CA THR A 172 4.73 -10.83 8.28
C THR A 172 4.70 -9.76 9.37
N GLY A 173 4.29 -8.53 9.05
CA GLY A 173 4.04 -7.47 10.01
C GLY A 173 3.00 -7.85 11.04
N SER A 174 1.85 -8.40 10.62
CA SER A 174 0.80 -8.86 11.55
C SER A 174 1.31 -9.94 12.51
N VAL A 175 2.11 -10.90 12.03
CA VAL A 175 2.73 -11.93 12.89
C VAL A 175 3.76 -11.30 13.84
N GLY A 176 4.63 -10.42 13.32
CA GLY A 176 5.62 -9.71 14.12
C GLY A 176 4.98 -8.92 15.25
N CYS A 177 3.86 -8.25 14.98
CA CYS A 177 3.12 -7.52 16.01
C CYS A 177 2.56 -8.39 17.09
N ALA A 178 1.97 -9.53 16.73
CA ALA A 178 1.46 -10.44 17.74
C ALA A 178 2.59 -10.95 18.67
N TRP A 179 3.80 -11.18 18.13
CA TRP A 179 4.97 -11.52 18.94
C TRP A 179 5.47 -10.36 19.80
N ILE A 180 5.49 -9.14 19.28
CA ILE A 180 5.89 -7.94 20.02
C ILE A 180 4.91 -7.64 21.16
N ASP A 181 3.61 -7.78 20.92
CA ASP A 181 2.56 -7.63 21.93
C ASP A 181 2.72 -8.67 23.04
N GLN A 182 2.95 -9.95 22.69
CA GLN A 182 3.24 -10.99 23.67
C GLN A 182 4.49 -10.66 24.49
N TYR A 183 5.57 -10.21 23.85
CA TYR A 183 6.81 -9.82 24.51
C TYR A 183 6.57 -8.67 25.51
N GLY A 184 5.84 -7.63 25.11
CA GLY A 184 5.50 -6.50 25.96
C GLY A 184 4.65 -6.92 27.17
N ALA A 185 3.60 -7.71 26.95
CA ALA A 185 2.72 -8.21 28.00
C ALA A 185 3.49 -9.12 28.99
N ALA A 186 4.35 -10.00 28.50
CA ALA A 186 5.17 -10.89 29.29
C ALA A 186 6.17 -10.15 30.18
N ARG A 187 6.79 -9.07 29.67
CA ARG A 187 7.66 -8.20 30.49
C ARG A 187 6.88 -7.50 31.60
N ALA A 188 5.69 -7.00 31.29
CA ALA A 188 4.85 -6.30 32.27
C ALA A 188 4.36 -7.22 33.39
N SER A 189 4.08 -8.49 33.09
CA SER A 189 3.58 -9.48 34.06
C SER A 189 4.69 -10.29 34.76
N GLY A 190 5.94 -10.22 34.29
CA GLY A 190 7.03 -11.06 34.76
C GLY A 190 6.99 -12.50 34.23
N ASP A 191 6.23 -12.77 33.16
CA ASP A 191 6.19 -14.08 32.50
C ASP A 191 7.44 -14.30 31.64
N HIS A 192 8.51 -14.74 32.27
CA HIS A 192 9.77 -15.01 31.58
C HIS A 192 9.67 -16.15 30.54
N ALA A 193 8.70 -17.05 30.65
CA ALA A 193 8.55 -18.12 29.67
C ALA A 193 7.97 -17.56 28.36
N ALA A 194 6.88 -16.80 28.45
CA ALA A 194 6.28 -16.14 27.29
C ALA A 194 7.24 -15.11 26.65
N GLN A 195 8.02 -14.39 27.46
CA GLN A 195 9.04 -13.46 26.95
C GLN A 195 10.10 -14.21 26.12
N ARG A 196 10.65 -15.33 26.64
CA ARG A 196 11.66 -16.13 25.92
C ARG A 196 11.10 -16.75 24.64
N GLN A 197 9.83 -17.17 24.65
CA GLN A 197 9.17 -17.71 23.47
C GLN A 197 9.11 -16.66 22.35
N ALA A 198 8.65 -15.44 22.66
CA ALA A 198 8.57 -14.36 21.69
C ALA A 198 9.94 -13.98 21.13
N VAL A 199 10.97 -13.88 21.98
CA VAL A 199 12.36 -13.61 21.55
C VAL A 199 12.87 -14.72 20.63
N ALA A 200 12.63 -15.99 20.98
CA ALA A 200 13.09 -17.13 20.19
C ALA A 200 12.45 -17.17 18.80
N ALA A 201 11.14 -16.95 18.72
CA ALA A 201 10.40 -16.92 17.45
C ALA A 201 10.86 -15.77 16.55
N MET A 202 10.94 -14.54 17.10
CA MET A 202 11.40 -13.37 16.35
C MET A 202 12.86 -13.51 15.92
N SER A 203 13.76 -14.00 16.78
CA SER A 203 15.16 -14.29 16.41
C SER A 203 15.25 -15.38 15.32
N GLY A 204 14.31 -16.33 15.34
CA GLY A 204 14.19 -17.40 14.35
C GLY A 204 13.70 -16.92 12.98
N SER A 205 13.14 -15.71 12.88
CA SER A 205 12.52 -15.17 11.67
C SER A 205 13.45 -15.04 10.46
N ARG A 206 14.78 -15.02 10.67
CA ARG A 206 15.78 -15.12 9.60
C ARG A 206 15.66 -16.40 8.77
N ARG A 207 14.99 -17.43 9.30
CA ARG A 207 14.70 -18.69 8.59
C ARG A 207 13.33 -18.74 7.93
N TRP A 208 12.43 -17.79 8.23
CA TRP A 208 11.08 -17.78 7.68
C TRP A 208 11.13 -17.68 6.15
N PRO A 209 10.50 -18.60 5.40
CA PRO A 209 10.56 -18.61 3.94
C PRO A 209 10.12 -17.29 3.31
N VAL A 210 9.04 -16.69 3.83
CA VAL A 210 8.49 -15.41 3.33
C VAL A 210 9.49 -14.25 3.44
N LEU A 211 10.16 -14.07 4.60
CA LEU A 211 11.12 -12.98 4.79
C LEU A 211 12.38 -13.15 3.94
N ARG A 212 12.87 -14.39 3.79
CA ARG A 212 13.99 -14.67 2.86
C ARG A 212 13.58 -14.45 1.40
N GLY A 213 12.33 -14.77 1.05
CA GLY A 213 11.80 -14.60 -0.30
C GLY A 213 11.76 -13.13 -0.75
N ILE A 214 11.61 -12.19 0.18
CA ILE A 214 11.51 -10.75 -0.12
C ILE A 214 12.75 -9.93 0.27
N GLN A 215 13.80 -10.57 0.79
CA GLN A 215 14.99 -9.91 1.36
C GLN A 215 15.74 -8.96 0.39
N HIS A 216 15.57 -9.14 -0.93
CA HIS A 216 16.23 -8.31 -1.95
C HIS A 216 15.26 -7.39 -2.71
N ALA A 217 13.98 -7.41 -2.35
CA ALA A 217 12.95 -6.61 -3.00
C ALA A 217 12.71 -5.25 -2.30
N GLY A 218 13.28 -5.07 -1.11
CA GLY A 218 13.24 -3.86 -0.31
C GLY A 218 13.79 -4.13 1.09
N ASP A 219 13.63 -3.18 2.00
CA ASP A 219 14.29 -3.21 3.32
C ASP A 219 13.48 -3.93 4.41
N TRP A 220 12.25 -4.38 4.11
CA TRP A 220 11.32 -4.92 5.12
C TRP A 220 11.93 -6.07 5.94
N SER A 221 12.60 -7.03 5.29
CA SER A 221 13.20 -8.17 5.99
C SER A 221 14.28 -7.73 6.97
N GLU A 222 15.13 -6.78 6.57
CA GLU A 222 16.18 -6.24 7.44
C GLU A 222 15.58 -5.45 8.62
N GLU A 223 14.58 -4.59 8.37
CA GLU A 223 13.86 -3.88 9.42
C GLU A 223 13.20 -4.84 10.42
N PHE A 224 12.56 -5.90 9.92
CA PHE A 224 11.95 -6.95 10.74
C PHE A 224 13.00 -7.62 11.65
N TRP A 225 14.16 -7.96 11.09
CA TRP A 225 15.23 -8.60 11.84
C TRP A 225 15.92 -7.66 12.83
N CYS A 226 16.03 -6.36 12.54
CA CYS A 226 16.51 -5.39 13.53
C CYS A 226 15.62 -5.34 14.77
N VAL A 227 14.29 -5.40 14.62
CA VAL A 227 13.39 -5.47 15.78
C VAL A 227 13.56 -6.78 16.55
N ALA A 228 13.74 -7.91 15.84
CA ALA A 228 14.05 -9.18 16.49
C ALA A 228 15.36 -9.12 17.30
N ASP A 229 16.40 -8.49 16.76
CA ASP A 229 17.69 -8.32 17.43
C ASP A 229 17.57 -7.40 18.66
N ASP A 230 16.74 -6.36 18.60
CA ASP A 230 16.45 -5.49 19.75
C ASP A 230 15.68 -6.23 20.87
N MET A 231 14.71 -7.08 20.51
CA MET A 231 14.03 -7.96 21.49
C MET A 231 15.01 -8.94 22.15
N ALA A 232 15.93 -9.53 21.38
CA ALA A 232 16.95 -10.43 21.91
C ALA A 232 17.94 -9.72 22.86
N ALA A 233 18.16 -8.43 22.66
CA ALA A 233 18.99 -7.59 23.54
C ALA A 233 18.23 -7.01 24.75
N ASP A 234 16.98 -7.42 24.99
CA ASP A 234 16.05 -6.85 25.99
C ASP A 234 15.90 -5.32 25.90
N LYS A 235 16.09 -4.76 24.70
CA LYS A 235 15.88 -3.32 24.49
C LYS A 235 14.39 -3.03 24.41
N PRO A 236 13.95 -1.84 24.85
CA PRO A 236 12.61 -1.38 24.53
C PRO A 236 12.46 -1.30 22.99
N PRO A 237 11.26 -1.61 22.45
CA PRO A 237 11.03 -1.49 21.02
C PRO A 237 11.26 -0.03 20.57
N GLY A 238 12.24 0.21 19.71
CA GLY A 238 12.55 1.55 19.18
C GLY A 238 11.58 2.00 18.07
N ASP A 239 11.95 3.04 17.32
CA ASP A 239 11.12 3.59 16.22
C ASP A 239 10.68 2.55 15.17
N LEU A 240 11.47 1.49 14.99
CA LEU A 240 11.16 0.39 14.07
C LEU A 240 9.94 -0.44 14.51
N HIS A 241 9.59 -0.43 15.81
CA HIS A 241 8.36 -1.07 16.29
C HIS A 241 7.11 -0.43 15.65
N GLY A 242 7.06 0.90 15.56
CA GLY A 242 5.93 1.59 14.94
C GLY A 242 5.79 1.30 13.44
N ARG A 243 6.87 0.83 12.79
CA ARG A 243 6.84 0.40 11.39
C ARG A 243 6.30 -1.03 11.23
N ILE A 244 6.64 -1.93 12.14
CA ILE A 244 6.08 -3.29 12.14
C ILE A 244 4.62 -3.26 12.58
N CYS A 245 4.29 -2.43 13.57
CA CYS A 245 2.98 -2.35 14.24
C CYS A 245 2.33 -0.97 14.13
N PRO A 246 1.85 -0.59 12.93
CA PRO A 246 1.09 0.64 12.75
C PRO A 246 -0.27 0.50 13.45
N GLY A 247 -0.33 0.88 14.73
CA GLY A 247 -1.54 0.80 15.55
C GLY A 247 -1.29 0.56 17.04
N ALA A 248 -0.10 0.07 17.42
CA ALA A 248 0.30 0.00 18.81
C ALA A 248 0.51 1.43 19.32
N ALA A 249 -0.44 1.95 20.11
CA ALA A 249 -0.26 3.22 20.78
C ALA A 249 1.07 3.18 21.55
N HIS A 250 1.98 4.11 21.25
CA HIS A 250 3.23 4.24 22.00
C HIS A 250 2.86 4.44 23.47
N GLY A 251 3.05 3.40 24.28
CA GLY A 251 3.00 3.52 25.72
C GLY A 251 4.11 4.49 26.12
N THR A 252 3.73 5.70 26.50
CA THR A 252 4.64 6.70 27.04
C THR A 252 5.38 6.05 28.22
N PRO A 253 6.72 6.12 28.28
CA PRO A 253 7.43 5.68 29.47
C PRO A 253 6.94 6.52 30.66
N THR A 254 6.39 5.86 31.68
CA THR A 254 6.19 6.45 33.01
C THR A 254 7.50 6.49 33.77
#